data_AF-A0A6J8DEM9-F1
#
_entry.id   AF-A0A6J8DEM9-F1
#
_cell.length_a   1.000
_cell.length_b   1.000
_cell.length_c   1.000
_cell.angle_alpha   90.00
_cell.angle_beta   90.00
_cell.angle_gamma   90.00
#
_symmetry.space_group_name_H-M   'P 1'
#
loop_
_entity.id
_entity.type
_entity.pdbx_description
1 polymer ?
#
loop_
_entity_poly.entity_id
_entity_poly.type
_entity_poly.pdbx_seq_one_letter_code
_entity_poly.pdbx_strand_id
1 'polypeptide(L)'
;MILGDFNARTGNLKDFISNNDDDYNDYVPVPEEYKSDKIKQSRLSNDNKFCSRVQVNCLKENLDDFPMKFKWETISPELFLNALKSDEIKVKIQDFENIQNQSQSEVDAALHSLHDILKMAANKSLKRKTKSRRNGIKSKPWFDKGLSTMRKELDHKSQMLAKYPKDPIIRGNFFKFRKLYGKKYSRNDLGYHYVIMKINREIGFLTIENSIDEKTDF
;
A
#
# COMPACT_ATOMS: atom_id res chain seq x y z
N MET A 1 -6.54 19.98 -9.55
CA MET A 1 -6.03 19.32 -8.33
C MET A 1 -5.09 18.20 -8.78
N ILE A 2 -3.83 18.55 -9.07
CA ILE A 2 -2.76 17.58 -9.31
C ILE A 2 -2.12 17.38 -7.94
N LEU A 3 -2.29 16.19 -7.36
CA LEU A 3 -1.32 15.67 -6.41
C LEU A 3 -0.01 15.53 -7.19
N GLY A 4 0.95 16.39 -6.88
CA GLY A 4 2.32 16.30 -7.37
C GLY A 4 3.18 15.59 -6.33
N ASP A 5 3.91 14.59 -6.81
CA ASP A 5 4.74 13.68 -6.05
C ASP A 5 5.84 14.36 -5.23
N PHE A 6 6.05 13.74 -4.06
CA PHE A 6 7.15 13.97 -3.14
C PHE A 6 8.47 13.54 -3.79
N ASN A 7 9.08 14.43 -4.57
CA ASN A 7 10.39 14.20 -5.16
C ASN A 7 11.47 14.46 -4.09
N ALA A 8 11.71 13.46 -3.25
CA ALA A 8 12.80 13.45 -2.30
C ALA A 8 14.13 13.34 -3.06
N ARG A 9 14.73 14.49 -3.39
CA ARG A 9 16.15 14.59 -3.72
C ARG A 9 16.96 14.19 -2.49
N THR A 10 17.56 13.01 -2.53
CA THR A 10 18.62 12.59 -1.62
C THR A 10 19.88 13.42 -1.91
N GLY A 11 19.98 14.58 -1.28
CA GLY A 11 21.26 15.26 -1.13
C GLY A 11 22.14 14.44 -0.20
N ASN A 12 23.27 13.93 -0.71
CA ASN A 12 24.33 13.37 0.12
C ASN A 12 24.92 14.48 1.00
N LEU A 13 24.40 14.64 2.21
CA LEU A 13 25.11 15.38 3.25
C LEU A 13 26.30 14.54 3.70
N LYS A 14 27.49 15.12 3.70
CA LYS A 14 28.69 14.49 4.27
C LYS A 14 28.61 14.60 5.79
N ASP A 15 28.26 13.49 6.45
CA ASP A 15 28.24 13.36 7.91
C ASP A 15 29.65 13.13 8.49
N PHE A 16 30.54 14.11 8.37
CA PHE A 16 31.76 14.16 9.17
C PHE A 16 31.70 15.38 10.09
N ILE A 17 31.06 15.22 11.24
CA ILE A 17 31.30 16.09 12.38
C ILE A 17 32.52 15.50 13.08
N SER A 18 33.68 16.12 12.86
CA SER A 18 34.86 15.89 13.67
C SER A 18 34.53 16.34 15.09
N ASN A 19 34.43 15.38 16.01
CA ASN A 19 34.42 15.66 17.44
C ASN A 19 35.80 16.23 17.79
N ASN A 20 35.90 17.54 17.89
CA ASN A 20 36.88 18.18 18.75
C ASN A 20 36.09 19.02 19.75
N ASP A 21 36.45 18.76 21.00
CA ASP A 21 35.86 19.28 22.21
C ASP A 21 35.95 20.81 22.32
N ASP A 22 35.05 21.34 23.15
CA ASP A 22 35.14 22.61 23.86
C ASP A 22 35.15 23.91 23.02
N ASP A 23 33.98 24.34 22.54
CA ASP A 23 33.72 25.79 22.51
C ASP A 23 32.22 26.14 22.56
N TYR A 24 32.00 27.30 23.16
CA TYR A 24 30.80 27.98 23.63
C TYR A 24 29.46 27.80 22.91
N ASN A 25 28.41 27.87 23.74
CA ASN A 25 27.07 28.32 23.36
C ASN A 25 27.12 29.64 22.59
N ASP A 26 27.06 29.60 21.26
CA ASP A 26 26.78 30.78 20.44
C ASP A 26 25.48 30.56 19.66
N TYR A 27 24.37 30.47 20.41
CA TYR A 27 23.05 30.63 19.82
C TYR A 27 22.81 32.12 19.62
N VAL A 28 23.07 32.60 18.40
CA VAL A 28 22.63 33.92 17.97
C VAL A 28 21.09 33.90 17.97
N PRO A 29 20.41 34.66 18.86
CA PRO A 29 18.96 34.72 18.85
C PRO A 29 18.50 35.33 17.52
N VAL A 30 17.58 34.64 16.86
CA VAL A 30 16.99 35.09 15.60
C VAL A 30 16.34 36.47 15.82
N PRO A 31 16.73 37.52 15.08
CA PRO A 31 16.15 38.85 15.22
C PRO A 31 14.62 38.81 15.06
N GLU A 32 13.89 39.52 15.90
CA GLU A 32 12.42 39.46 15.95
C GLU A 32 11.74 39.90 14.66
N GLU A 33 12.45 40.69 13.84
CA GLU A 33 12.06 41.15 12.51
C GLU A 33 11.72 39.99 11.55
N TYR A 34 12.28 38.80 11.77
CA TYR A 34 12.04 37.62 10.92
C TYR A 34 10.83 36.77 11.35
N LYS A 35 10.12 37.13 12.43
CA LYS A 35 8.96 36.35 12.91
C LYS A 35 7.65 36.69 12.19
N SER A 36 7.59 37.79 11.43
CA SER A 36 6.33 38.33 10.86
C SER A 36 6.00 37.91 9.42
N ASP A 37 6.93 37.33 8.64
CA ASP A 37 6.71 37.04 7.21
C ASP A 37 6.05 35.68 6.91
N LYS A 38 4.99 35.34 7.66
CA LYS A 38 4.12 34.18 7.36
C LYS A 38 2.98 34.51 6.39
N ILE A 39 3.17 35.46 5.48
CA ILE A 39 2.14 35.87 4.53
C ILE A 39 2.68 35.80 3.09
N LYS A 40 2.20 34.78 2.37
CA LYS A 40 2.01 34.72 0.91
C LYS A 40 3.24 34.93 0.03
N GLN A 41 3.87 33.83 -0.39
CA GLN A 41 4.44 33.76 -1.74
C GLN A 41 4.01 32.48 -2.46
N SER A 42 2.88 32.61 -3.14
CA SER A 42 2.56 31.90 -4.37
C SER A 42 3.70 32.05 -5.38
N ARG A 43 4.30 30.95 -5.82
CA ARG A 43 5.12 30.92 -7.04
C ARG A 43 4.58 29.86 -7.99
N LEU A 44 3.83 30.37 -8.96
CA LEU A 44 3.62 29.80 -10.29
C LEU A 44 4.95 29.87 -11.05
N SER A 45 5.37 28.77 -11.66
CA SER A 45 5.86 28.76 -13.05
C SER A 45 6.01 27.34 -13.58
N ASN A 46 5.26 27.05 -14.64
CA ASN A 46 5.64 26.33 -15.85
C ASN A 46 6.35 24.96 -15.74
N ASP A 47 5.66 23.89 -16.15
CA ASP A 47 5.84 23.43 -17.53
C ASP A 47 4.73 22.48 -18.01
N ASN A 48 4.25 22.83 -19.20
CA ASN A 48 3.20 22.18 -19.96
C ASN A 48 3.66 20.81 -20.50
N LYS A 49 2.88 19.76 -20.21
CA LYS A 49 2.75 18.63 -21.15
C LYS A 49 1.28 18.27 -21.36
N PHE A 50 0.78 18.90 -22.41
CA PHE A 50 -0.50 18.73 -23.06
C PHE A 50 -0.76 17.23 -23.36
N CYS A 51 -1.79 16.67 -22.74
CA CYS A 51 -2.40 15.42 -23.20
C CYS A 51 -3.91 15.65 -23.21
N SER A 52 -4.41 16.03 -24.38
CA SER A 52 -5.82 16.27 -24.67
C SER A 52 -6.59 14.94 -24.62
N ARG A 53 -7.04 14.58 -23.42
CA ARG A 53 -8.07 13.56 -23.20
C ARG A 53 -9.30 14.29 -22.71
N VAL A 54 -10.31 14.34 -23.56
CA VAL A 54 -11.65 14.87 -23.28
C VAL A 54 -12.08 14.40 -21.89
N GLN A 55 -12.07 15.33 -20.93
CA GLN A 55 -12.55 15.08 -19.59
C GLN A 55 -14.07 15.04 -19.66
N VAL A 56 -14.61 13.84 -19.89
CA VAL A 56 -15.95 13.53 -19.41
C VAL A 56 -15.84 13.65 -17.89
N ASN A 57 -16.34 14.75 -17.34
CA ASN A 57 -16.58 14.90 -15.91
C ASN A 57 -17.72 13.96 -15.53
N CYS A 58 -17.45 12.65 -15.56
CA CYS A 58 -18.24 11.70 -14.83
C CYS A 58 -18.02 12.02 -13.36
N LEU A 59 -19.06 12.53 -12.71
CA LEU A 59 -19.19 12.63 -11.27
C LEU A 59 -18.82 11.27 -10.68
N LYS A 60 -17.55 11.13 -10.27
CA LYS A 60 -17.11 10.08 -9.35
C LYS A 60 -17.63 10.50 -7.99
N GLU A 61 -18.96 10.46 -7.83
CA GLU A 61 -19.51 10.23 -6.50
C GLU A 61 -18.79 8.99 -5.98
N ASN A 62 -18.29 9.09 -4.75
CA ASN A 62 -17.68 7.97 -4.04
C ASN A 62 -18.78 6.94 -3.77
N LEU A 63 -19.24 6.25 -4.82
CA LEU A 63 -19.90 4.98 -4.73
C LEU A 63 -18.84 4.07 -4.15
N ASP A 64 -18.92 3.84 -2.84
CA ASP A 64 -18.14 2.82 -2.17
C ASP A 64 -18.09 1.60 -3.08
N ASP A 65 -16.88 1.15 -3.41
CA ASP A 65 -16.64 0.04 -4.32
C ASP A 65 -17.62 -1.07 -3.95
N PHE A 66 -18.66 -1.23 -4.79
CA PHE A 66 -19.72 -2.18 -4.53
C PHE A 66 -19.00 -3.50 -4.27
N PRO A 67 -19.21 -4.17 -3.13
CA PRO A 67 -18.44 -5.35 -2.80
C PRO A 67 -18.85 -6.47 -3.76
N MET A 68 -18.29 -6.45 -4.98
CA MET A 68 -18.52 -7.36 -6.08
C MET A 68 -17.86 -8.68 -5.70
N LYS A 69 -18.56 -9.40 -4.83
CA LYS A 69 -18.18 -10.73 -4.36
C LYS A 69 -18.48 -11.79 -5.42
N PHE A 70 -19.28 -11.49 -6.43
CA PHE A 70 -19.74 -12.46 -7.43
C PHE A 70 -19.17 -12.14 -8.81
N LYS A 71 -18.94 -13.18 -9.61
CA LYS A 71 -18.50 -13.09 -11.00
C LYS A 71 -19.56 -13.77 -11.87
N TRP A 72 -20.02 -13.06 -12.89
CA TRP A 72 -20.84 -13.63 -13.96
C TRP A 72 -19.94 -14.40 -14.94
N GLU A 73 -20.28 -15.66 -15.17
CA GLU A 73 -19.72 -16.52 -16.23
C GLU A 73 -20.76 -16.68 -17.34
N THR A 74 -20.37 -17.23 -18.48
CA THR A 74 -21.27 -17.41 -19.64
C THR A 74 -22.53 -18.21 -19.30
N ILE A 75 -22.42 -19.18 -18.38
CA ILE A 75 -23.54 -20.06 -17.94
C ILE A 75 -24.30 -19.46 -16.74
N SER A 76 -23.76 -18.41 -16.11
CA SER A 76 -24.35 -17.82 -14.90
C SER A 76 -25.79 -17.32 -15.06
N PRO A 77 -26.23 -16.73 -16.18
CA PRO A 77 -27.63 -16.32 -16.37
C PRO A 77 -28.64 -17.47 -16.23
N GLU A 78 -28.34 -18.61 -16.85
CA GLU A 78 -29.20 -19.81 -16.79
C GLU A 78 -29.25 -20.38 -15.38
N LEU A 79 -28.10 -20.47 -14.71
CA LEU A 79 -28.03 -20.93 -13.32
C LEU A 79 -28.78 -19.98 -12.38
N PHE A 80 -28.73 -18.66 -12.62
CA PHE A 80 -29.44 -17.68 -11.81
C PHE A 80 -30.95 -17.81 -11.98
N LEU A 81 -31.42 -17.96 -13.22
CA LEU A 81 -32.82 -18.26 -13.52
C LEU A 81 -33.29 -19.56 -12.86
N ASN A 82 -32.48 -20.61 -12.91
CA ASN A 82 -32.80 -21.88 -12.24
C ASN A 82 -32.79 -21.74 -10.71
N ALA A 83 -31.89 -20.94 -10.15
CA ALA A 83 -31.88 -20.65 -8.72
C ALA A 83 -33.15 -19.90 -8.28
N LEU A 84 -33.61 -18.91 -9.07
CA LEU A 84 -34.89 -18.21 -8.81
C LEU A 84 -36.10 -19.16 -8.84
N LYS A 85 -36.04 -20.25 -9.61
CA LYS A 85 -37.07 -21.29 -9.65
C LYS A 85 -37.01 -22.28 -8.47
N SER A 86 -36.01 -22.19 -7.59
CA SER A 86 -35.92 -23.07 -6.42
C SER A 86 -37.02 -22.76 -5.40
N ASP A 87 -37.55 -23.80 -4.76
CA ASP A 87 -38.74 -23.67 -3.88
C ASP A 87 -38.49 -22.74 -2.70
N GLU A 88 -37.30 -22.77 -2.11
CA GLU A 88 -36.89 -21.84 -1.05
C GLU A 88 -37.00 -20.35 -1.49
N ILE A 89 -36.57 -20.05 -2.72
CA ILE A 89 -36.60 -18.67 -3.22
C ILE A 89 -38.00 -18.29 -3.66
N LYS A 90 -38.78 -19.23 -4.21
CA LYS A 90 -40.21 -19.01 -4.52
C LYS A 90 -41.02 -18.63 -3.28
N VAL A 91 -40.83 -19.32 -2.16
CA VAL A 91 -41.50 -18.96 -0.89
C VAL A 91 -41.15 -17.53 -0.50
N LYS A 92 -39.88 -17.13 -0.60
CA LYS A 92 -39.46 -15.75 -0.30
C LYS A 92 -40.05 -14.72 -1.26
N ILE A 93 -40.19 -15.06 -2.54
CA ILE A 93 -40.85 -14.19 -3.53
C ILE A 93 -42.33 -14.03 -3.18
N GLN A 94 -43.02 -15.11 -2.81
CA GLN A 94 -44.42 -15.05 -2.36
C GLN A 94 -44.57 -14.22 -1.08
N ASP A 95 -43.68 -14.40 -0.10
CA ASP A 95 -43.64 -13.58 1.12
C ASP A 95 -43.45 -12.10 0.78
N PHE A 96 -42.58 -11.80 -0.19
CA PHE A 96 -42.31 -10.43 -0.66
C PHE A 96 -43.53 -9.82 -1.38
N GLU A 97 -44.25 -10.58 -2.21
CA GLU A 97 -45.47 -10.13 -2.88
C GLU A 97 -46.60 -9.79 -1.90
N ASN A 98 -46.61 -10.40 -0.72
CA ASN A 98 -47.61 -10.13 0.32
C ASN A 98 -47.32 -8.86 1.15
N ILE A 99 -46.15 -8.23 1.00
CA ILE A 99 -45.83 -7.00 1.72
C ILE A 99 -46.66 -5.85 1.15
N GLN A 100 -47.60 -5.33 1.95
CA GLN A 100 -48.34 -4.13 1.61
C GLN A 100 -47.47 -2.89 1.87
N ASN A 101 -47.38 -1.99 0.89
CA ASN A 101 -46.52 -0.80 0.95
C ASN A 101 -47.34 0.44 1.35
N GLN A 102 -47.78 0.51 2.60
CA GLN A 102 -48.57 1.63 3.12
C GLN A 102 -47.71 2.64 3.90
N SER A 103 -46.58 2.20 4.46
CA SER A 103 -45.67 3.05 5.25
C SER A 103 -44.22 3.02 4.73
N GLN A 104 -43.44 4.07 5.03
CA GLN A 104 -42.03 4.14 4.67
C GLN A 104 -41.21 2.99 5.28
N SER A 105 -41.56 2.58 6.51
CA SER A 105 -40.91 1.43 7.17
C SER A 105 -41.15 0.12 6.42
N GLU A 106 -42.31 -0.06 5.80
CA GLU A 106 -42.62 -1.24 4.98
C GLU A 106 -41.83 -1.23 3.67
N VAL A 107 -41.62 -0.05 3.08
CA VAL A 107 -40.78 0.10 1.88
C VAL A 107 -39.35 -0.35 2.17
N ASP A 108 -38.76 0.07 3.29
CA ASP A 108 -37.41 -0.35 3.68
C ASP A 108 -37.35 -1.87 3.96
N ALA A 109 -38.38 -2.44 4.59
CA ALA A 109 -38.50 -3.87 4.81
C ALA A 109 -38.62 -4.66 3.49
N ALA A 110 -39.40 -4.15 2.53
CA ALA A 110 -39.53 -4.72 1.20
C ALA A 110 -38.18 -4.69 0.47
N LEU A 111 -37.45 -3.57 0.51
CA LEU A 111 -36.13 -3.45 -0.09
C LEU A 111 -35.13 -4.45 0.50
N HIS A 112 -35.15 -4.65 1.83
CA HIS A 112 -34.32 -5.66 2.48
C HIS A 112 -34.68 -7.08 2.03
N SER A 113 -35.98 -7.40 1.97
CA SER A 113 -36.46 -8.71 1.51
C SER A 113 -36.04 -8.99 0.06
N LEU A 114 -36.20 -8.01 -0.84
CA LEU A 114 -35.75 -8.11 -2.23
C LEU A 114 -34.25 -8.32 -2.33
N HIS A 115 -33.46 -7.54 -1.58
CA HIS A 115 -32.02 -7.70 -1.54
C HIS A 115 -31.60 -9.10 -1.07
N ASP A 116 -32.29 -9.67 -0.09
CA ASP A 116 -32.03 -11.01 0.41
C ASP A 116 -32.39 -12.10 -0.61
N ILE A 117 -33.50 -11.95 -1.33
CA ILE A 117 -33.87 -12.83 -2.46
C ILE A 117 -32.76 -12.84 -3.51
N LEU A 118 -32.33 -11.66 -3.96
CA LEU A 118 -31.28 -11.52 -4.96
C LEU A 118 -29.94 -12.09 -4.47
N LYS A 119 -29.60 -11.87 -3.20
CA LYS A 119 -28.40 -12.38 -2.56
C LYS A 119 -28.44 -13.91 -2.43
N MET A 120 -29.58 -14.50 -2.10
CA MET A 120 -29.76 -15.96 -2.05
C MET A 120 -29.62 -16.58 -3.44
N ALA A 121 -30.28 -16.00 -4.45
CA ALA A 121 -30.16 -16.44 -5.84
C ALA A 121 -28.71 -16.35 -6.33
N ALA A 122 -28.04 -15.24 -6.06
CA ALA A 122 -26.63 -15.03 -6.39
C ALA A 122 -25.72 -16.05 -5.70
N ASN A 123 -25.95 -16.37 -4.42
CA ASN A 123 -25.15 -17.36 -3.70
C ASN A 123 -25.29 -18.78 -4.26
N LYS A 124 -26.47 -19.15 -4.77
CA LYS A 124 -26.71 -20.47 -5.36
C LYS A 124 -26.12 -20.60 -6.76
N SER A 125 -26.10 -19.52 -7.54
CA SER A 125 -25.81 -19.58 -8.99
C SER A 125 -24.48 -18.97 -9.41
N LEU A 126 -23.96 -17.99 -8.67
CA LEU A 126 -22.77 -17.24 -9.07
C LEU A 126 -21.54 -17.68 -8.28
N LYS A 127 -20.40 -17.79 -8.98
CA LYS A 127 -19.13 -18.03 -8.31
C LYS A 127 -18.70 -16.79 -7.56
N ARG A 128 -18.22 -17.00 -6.34
CA ARG A 128 -17.59 -15.92 -5.59
C ARG A 128 -16.21 -15.63 -6.15
N LYS A 129 -15.89 -14.35 -6.36
CA LYS A 129 -14.53 -13.90 -6.63
C LYS A 129 -13.71 -14.23 -5.40
N THR A 130 -12.96 -15.33 -5.45
CA THR A 130 -11.96 -15.62 -4.44
C THR A 130 -11.00 -14.45 -4.43
N LYS A 131 -10.72 -13.87 -3.25
CA LYS A 131 -9.62 -12.93 -3.13
C LYS A 131 -8.40 -13.66 -3.70
N SER A 132 -7.88 -13.17 -4.84
CA SER A 132 -6.62 -13.65 -5.35
C SER A 132 -5.67 -13.54 -4.17
N ARG A 133 -5.21 -14.67 -3.65
CA ARG A 133 -4.12 -14.66 -2.68
C ARG A 133 -3.02 -13.99 -3.47
N ARG A 134 -2.76 -12.70 -3.18
CA ARG A 134 -1.60 -12.02 -3.75
C ARG A 134 -0.46 -12.97 -3.43
N ASN A 135 0.07 -13.63 -4.46
CA ASN A 135 1.19 -14.55 -4.31
C ASN A 135 2.16 -13.80 -3.42
N GLY A 136 2.37 -14.31 -2.20
CA GLY A 136 2.98 -13.52 -1.13
C GLY A 136 4.22 -12.86 -1.71
N ILE A 137 4.31 -11.52 -1.60
CA ILE A 137 5.45 -10.76 -2.12
C ILE A 137 6.67 -11.55 -1.71
N LYS A 138 7.38 -12.16 -2.70
CA LYS A 138 8.46 -13.10 -2.42
C LYS A 138 9.38 -12.35 -1.45
N SER A 139 9.54 -12.89 -0.24
CA SER A 139 10.38 -12.23 0.76
C SER A 139 11.75 -12.06 0.12
N LYS A 140 12.26 -10.83 0.10
CA LYS A 140 13.57 -10.56 -0.48
C LYS A 140 14.57 -11.54 0.15
N PRO A 141 15.47 -12.17 -0.62
CA PRO A 141 16.35 -13.24 -0.12
C PRO A 141 17.23 -12.81 1.05
N TRP A 142 17.57 -11.53 1.13
CA TRP A 142 18.33 -10.94 2.23
C TRP A 142 17.49 -10.61 3.48
N PHE A 143 16.16 -10.62 3.37
CA PHE A 143 15.24 -10.38 4.48
C PHE A 143 14.85 -11.69 5.14
N ASP A 144 15.78 -12.21 5.94
CA ASP A 144 15.63 -13.48 6.64
C ASP A 144 14.50 -13.48 7.69
N LYS A 145 14.16 -14.67 8.18
CA LYS A 145 13.17 -14.85 9.26
C LYS A 145 13.56 -14.05 10.51
N GLY A 146 14.85 -13.87 10.78
CA GLY A 146 15.37 -13.10 11.91
C GLY A 146 15.03 -11.62 11.84
N LEU A 147 15.29 -10.97 10.70
CA LEU A 147 14.94 -9.58 10.41
C LEU A 147 13.43 -9.39 10.40
N SER A 148 12.67 -10.37 9.88
CA SER A 148 11.21 -10.34 9.98
C SER A 148 10.72 -10.32 11.42
N THR A 149 11.29 -11.15 12.29
CA THR A 149 10.94 -11.18 13.72
C THR A 149 11.32 -9.87 14.39
N MET A 150 12.52 -9.35 14.14
CA MET A 150 12.96 -8.08 14.71
C MET A 150 12.10 -6.90 14.20
N ARG A 151 11.64 -6.92 12.95
CA ARG A 151 10.71 -5.91 12.44
C ARG A 151 9.38 -5.92 13.20
N LYS A 152 8.79 -7.11 13.40
CA LYS A 152 7.56 -7.23 14.20
C LYS A 152 7.74 -6.74 15.63
N GLU A 153 8.88 -7.05 16.25
CA GLU A 153 9.17 -6.55 17.60
C GLU A 153 9.38 -5.03 17.62
N LEU A 154 10.04 -4.46 16.61
CA LEU A 154 10.20 -3.02 16.46
C LEU A 154 8.85 -2.32 16.31
N ASP A 155 7.93 -2.89 15.50
CA ASP A 155 6.56 -2.39 15.34
C ASP A 155 5.81 -2.42 16.67
N HIS A 156 5.90 -3.52 17.43
CA HIS A 156 5.31 -3.62 18.77
C HIS A 156 5.87 -2.58 19.75
N LYS A 157 7.19 -2.40 19.80
CA LYS A 157 7.81 -1.37 20.64
C LYS A 157 7.42 0.05 20.20
N SER A 158 7.22 0.28 18.90
CA SER A 158 6.72 1.56 18.37
C SER A 158 5.29 1.83 18.85
N GLN A 159 4.43 0.82 18.88
CA GLN A 159 3.07 0.94 19.43
C GLN A 159 3.10 1.24 20.93
N MET A 160 3.99 0.60 21.69
CA MET A 160 4.18 0.89 23.12
C MET A 160 4.68 2.32 23.35
N LEU A 161 5.61 2.81 22.52
CA LEU A 161 6.07 4.20 22.59
C LEU A 161 4.95 5.20 22.31
N ALA A 162 4.09 4.91 21.32
CA ALA A 162 2.93 5.75 21.02
C ALA A 162 1.93 5.79 22.18
N LYS A 163 1.75 4.66 22.89
CA LYS A 163 0.85 4.57 24.06
C LYS A 163 1.43 5.24 25.31
N TYR A 164 2.75 5.19 25.50
CA TYR A 164 3.43 5.68 26.70
C TYR A 164 4.63 6.59 26.35
N PRO A 165 4.41 7.78 25.76
CA PRO A 165 5.49 8.59 25.20
C PRO A 165 6.43 9.22 26.25
N LYS A 166 5.96 9.37 27.50
CA LYS A 166 6.72 9.98 28.60
C LYS A 166 7.53 8.98 29.43
N ASP A 167 7.32 7.68 29.25
CA ASP A 167 8.04 6.66 29.99
C ASP A 167 9.48 6.52 29.45
N PRO A 168 10.51 6.84 30.26
CA PRO A 168 11.90 6.80 29.81
C PRO A 168 12.39 5.37 29.50
N ILE A 169 11.82 4.35 30.17
CA ILE A 169 12.20 2.95 29.98
C ILE A 169 11.73 2.47 28.62
N ILE A 170 10.45 2.73 28.29
CA ILE A 170 9.87 2.35 26.99
C ILE A 170 10.60 3.08 25.85
N ARG A 171 10.85 4.39 26.02
CA ARG A 171 11.59 5.20 25.05
C ARG A 171 13.01 4.68 24.83
N GLY A 172 13.76 4.44 25.91
CA GLY A 172 15.12 3.90 25.86
C GLY A 172 15.17 2.53 25.17
N ASN A 173 14.23 1.63 25.52
CA ASN A 173 14.13 0.31 24.92
C ASN A 173 13.84 0.37 23.42
N PHE A 174 12.93 1.24 22.98
CA PHE A 174 12.63 1.42 21.55
C PHE A 174 13.87 1.89 20.77
N PHE A 175 14.54 2.97 21.20
CA PHE A 175 15.68 3.51 20.46
C PHE A 175 16.88 2.54 20.46
N LYS A 176 17.14 1.86 21.58
CA LYS A 176 18.18 0.81 21.66
C LYS A 176 17.89 -0.32 20.67
N PHE A 177 16.65 -0.81 20.63
CA PHE A 177 16.24 -1.87 19.73
C PHE A 177 16.24 -1.44 18.25
N ARG A 178 15.79 -0.21 17.95
CA ARG A 178 15.85 0.38 16.61
C ARG A 178 17.29 0.45 16.08
N LYS A 179 18.25 0.87 16.91
CA LYS A 179 19.68 0.91 16.56
C LYS A 179 20.23 -0.50 16.28
N LEU A 180 19.87 -1.48 17.11
CA LEU A 180 20.24 -2.88 16.91
C LEU A 180 19.69 -3.44 15.59
N TYR A 181 18.40 -3.20 15.31
CA TYR A 181 17.76 -3.58 14.06
C TYR A 181 18.45 -2.96 12.84
N GLY A 182 18.73 -1.65 12.88
CA GLY A 182 19.45 -0.95 11.81
C GLY A 182 20.82 -1.57 11.52
N LYS A 183 21.62 -1.87 12.55
CA LYS A 183 22.93 -2.54 12.37
C LYS A 183 22.81 -3.90 11.69
N LYS A 184 21.80 -4.70 12.07
CA LYS A 184 21.59 -6.03 11.47
C LYS A 184 21.09 -5.92 10.03
N TYR A 185 20.17 -4.99 9.77
CA TYR A 185 19.65 -4.70 8.44
C TYR A 185 20.79 -4.31 7.49
N SER A 186 21.64 -3.35 7.88
CA SER A 186 22.77 -2.91 7.04
C SER A 186 23.77 -4.03 6.74
N ARG A 187 24.06 -4.91 7.71
CA ARG A 187 24.97 -6.06 7.47
C ARG A 187 24.41 -7.02 6.43
N ASN A 188 23.12 -7.34 6.51
CA ASN A 188 22.49 -8.26 5.56
C ASN A 188 22.33 -7.62 4.17
N ASP A 189 22.01 -6.32 4.11
CA ASP A 189 21.85 -5.58 2.85
C ASP A 189 23.20 -5.42 2.11
N LEU A 190 24.25 -5.01 2.83
CA LEU A 190 25.61 -4.90 2.28
C LEU A 190 26.16 -6.26 1.83
N GLY A 191 25.91 -7.32 2.60
CA GLY A 191 26.31 -8.68 2.23
C GLY A 191 25.66 -9.13 0.93
N TYR A 192 24.36 -8.86 0.76
CA TYR A 192 23.65 -9.17 -0.48
C TYR A 192 24.16 -8.34 -1.67
N HIS A 193 24.40 -7.04 -1.46
CA HIS A 193 24.93 -6.17 -2.51
C HIS A 193 26.33 -6.60 -2.95
N TYR A 194 27.18 -7.02 -2.01
CA TYR A 194 28.51 -7.58 -2.31
C TYR A 194 28.42 -8.87 -3.13
N VAL A 195 27.50 -9.78 -2.77
CA VAL A 195 27.28 -11.03 -3.51
C VAL A 195 26.80 -10.74 -4.94
N ILE A 196 25.86 -9.82 -5.13
CA ILE A 196 25.41 -9.39 -6.47
C ILE A 196 26.57 -8.80 -7.27
N MET A 197 27.37 -7.92 -6.66
CA MET A 197 28.51 -7.31 -7.35
C MET A 197 29.55 -8.37 -7.77
N LYS A 198 29.80 -9.37 -6.93
CA LYS A 198 30.71 -10.48 -7.26
C LYS A 198 30.18 -11.33 -8.42
N ILE A 199 28.89 -11.71 -8.38
CA ILE A 199 28.24 -12.46 -9.46
C ILE A 199 28.28 -11.68 -10.77
N ASN A 200 27.93 -10.39 -10.76
CA ASN A 200 27.95 -9.56 -11.96
C ASN A 200 29.37 -9.40 -12.53
N ARG A 201 30.39 -9.35 -11.67
CA ARG A 201 31.80 -9.32 -12.09
C ARG A 201 32.20 -10.62 -12.78
N GLU A 202 31.85 -11.78 -12.20
CA GLU A 202 32.15 -13.10 -12.77
C GLU A 202 31.40 -13.34 -14.10
N ILE A 203 30.12 -12.97 -14.19
CA ILE A 203 29.35 -13.03 -15.45
C ILE A 203 29.99 -12.12 -16.51
N GLY A 204 30.44 -10.92 -16.13
CA GLY A 204 31.13 -10.00 -17.03
C GLY A 204 32.39 -10.61 -17.64
N PHE A 205 33.20 -11.34 -16.85
CA PHE A 205 34.40 -12.02 -17.35
C PHE A 205 34.06 -13.13 -18.35
N LEU A 206 33.08 -13.98 -18.05
CA LEU A 206 32.67 -15.09 -18.93
C LEU A 206 32.11 -14.59 -20.28
N THR A 207 31.47 -13.41 -20.28
CA THR A 207 30.93 -12.83 -21.53
C THR A 207 32.05 -12.30 -22.43
N ILE A 208 33.17 -11.86 -21.86
CA ILE A 208 34.33 -11.36 -22.62
C ILE A 208 35.11 -12.52 -23.24
N GLU A 209 35.36 -13.60 -22.47
CA GLU A 209 36.08 -14.79 -22.96
C GLU A 209 35.38 -15.41 -24.18
N ASN A 210 34.05 -15.59 -24.12
CA ASN A 210 33.28 -16.13 -25.26
C ASN A 210 33.27 -15.21 -26.49
N SER A 211 33.51 -13.90 -26.34
CA SER A 211 33.55 -12.95 -27.47
C SER A 211 34.90 -12.92 -28.20
N ILE A 212 35.95 -13.45 -27.56
CA ILE A 212 37.30 -13.49 -28.13
C ILE A 212 37.45 -14.72 -29.02
N ASP A 213 36.87 -15.85 -28.62
CA ASP A 213 36.97 -17.11 -29.37
C ASP A 213 36.20 -17.09 -30.72
N GLU A 214 35.15 -16.26 -30.84
CA GLU A 214 34.41 -16.10 -32.12
C GLU A 214 35.17 -15.29 -33.19
N LYS A 215 36.31 -14.64 -32.85
CA LYS A 215 37.05 -13.78 -33.80
C LYS A 215 38.30 -14.42 -34.40
N THR A 216 38.65 -15.64 -34.01
CA THR A 216 39.89 -16.31 -34.45
C THR A 216 39.72 -17.28 -35.62
N ASP A 217 38.53 -17.42 -36.19
CA ASP A 217 38.24 -18.34 -37.32
C ASP A 217 38.14 -17.64 -38.70
N PHE A 218 38.86 -16.52 -38.90
CA PHE A 218 38.97 -15.86 -40.22
C PHE A 218 40.41 -15.77 -40.72
#